data_AF-A0A7I5EAV3-F1
#
_entry.id   AF-A0A7I5EAV3-F1
#
_cell.length_a   1.000
_cell.length_b   1.000
_cell.length_c   1.000
_cell.angle_alpha   90.00
_cell.angle_beta   90.00
_cell.angle_gamma   90.00
#
_symmetry.space_group_name_H-M   'P 1'
#
loop_
_entity.id
_entity.type
_entity.pdbx_description
1 polymer ?
#
loop_
_entity_poly.entity_id
_entity_poly.type
_entity_poly.pdbx_seq_one_letter_code
_entity_poly.pdbx_strand_id
1 'polypeptide(L)'
;MIQPDHQTLRVSTFSGASKNGVQFSIWLRRLRRLEDIMRMRPVPLTEEQQAEHLIGHLDGVAREKVEELDSDAKRSYSAVVSHLTAFFESPKQRYVARQKLSACRQEPGESCTTFANRVLHLVRAATSG
;
A
#
# COMPACT_ATOMS: atom_id res chain seq x y z
N MET A 1 5.94 16.69 33.32
CA MET A 1 6.59 15.40 33.02
C MET A 1 6.35 15.13 31.54
N ILE A 2 7.39 15.19 30.71
CA ILE A 2 7.27 14.96 29.25
C ILE A 2 7.50 13.47 29.03
N GLN A 3 6.44 12.72 28.72
CA GLN A 3 6.59 11.36 28.18
C GLN A 3 7.10 11.49 26.74
N PRO A 4 8.25 10.89 26.38
CA PRO A 4 8.57 10.72 24.98
C PRO A 4 7.59 9.70 24.42
N ASP A 5 6.68 10.18 23.57
CA ASP A 5 5.81 9.36 22.75
C ASP A 5 6.73 8.53 21.84
N HIS A 6 7.12 7.34 22.30
CA HIS A 6 7.71 6.33 21.44
C HIS A 6 6.59 5.84 20.52
N GLN A 7 6.27 6.66 19.52
CA GLN A 7 5.51 6.26 18.35
C GLN A 7 6.31 5.15 17.71
N THR A 8 6.03 3.92 18.14
CA THR A 8 6.47 2.73 17.45
C THR A 8 5.79 2.87 16.10
N LEU A 9 6.55 3.28 15.09
CA LEU A 9 6.09 3.55 13.73
C LEU A 9 5.58 2.24 13.11
N ARG A 10 4.44 1.72 13.57
CA ARG A 10 3.86 0.48 13.03
C ARG A 10 3.27 0.83 11.68
N VAL A 11 3.89 0.30 10.62
CA VAL A 11 3.32 0.38 9.27
C VAL A 11 2.07 -0.48 9.28
N SER A 12 0.93 0.13 8.95
CA SER A 12 -0.34 -0.59 8.81
C SER A 12 -0.25 -1.62 7.70
N THR A 13 -0.96 -2.74 7.81
CA THR A 13 -1.03 -3.75 6.75
C THR A 13 -1.62 -3.16 5.46
N PHE A 14 -1.19 -3.70 4.31
CA PHE A 14 -1.74 -3.31 3.00
C PHE A 14 -2.71 -4.36 2.51
N SER A 15 -3.99 -3.99 2.44
CA SER A 15 -5.06 -4.89 2.00
C SER A 15 -5.33 -4.82 0.49
N GLY A 16 -4.85 -3.77 -0.19
CA GLY A 16 -5.21 -3.49 -1.58
C GLY A 16 -6.58 -2.82 -1.76
N ALA A 17 -7.47 -2.93 -0.77
CA ALA A 17 -8.71 -2.17 -0.73
C ALA A 17 -8.41 -0.69 -0.45
N SER A 18 -8.91 0.19 -1.33
CA SER A 18 -8.80 1.65 -1.29
C SER A 18 -9.43 2.32 -0.05
N LYS A 19 -9.59 1.62 1.09
CA LYS A 19 -10.15 2.17 2.33
C LYS A 19 -9.39 3.43 2.80
N ASN A 20 -8.08 3.48 2.57
CA ASN A 20 -7.25 4.64 2.94
C ASN A 20 -6.69 5.41 1.73
N GLY A 21 -7.01 4.99 0.50
CA GLY A 21 -6.53 5.62 -0.75
C GLY A 21 -5.00 5.75 -0.86
N VAL A 22 -4.22 4.96 -0.13
CA VAL A 22 -2.77 4.93 -0.20
C VAL A 22 -2.35 4.01 -1.34
N GLN A 23 -1.58 4.54 -2.29
CA GLN A 23 -1.03 3.76 -3.41
C GLN A 23 0.01 2.77 -2.90
N PHE A 24 0.15 1.64 -3.59
CA PHE A 24 1.04 0.55 -3.20
C PHE A 24 2.50 1.03 -3.07
N SER A 25 3.01 1.79 -4.03
CA SER A 25 4.35 2.37 -4.02
C SER A 25 4.60 3.33 -2.85
N ILE A 26 3.60 4.13 -2.48
CA ILE A 26 3.67 5.04 -1.32
C ILE A 26 3.70 4.23 -0.02
N TRP A 27 2.88 3.19 0.08
CA TRP A 27 2.88 2.28 1.21
C TRP A 27 4.22 1.52 1.32
N LEU A 28 4.73 0.99 0.22
CA LEU A 28 6.01 0.28 0.17
C LEU A 28 7.18 1.18 0.59
N ARG A 29 7.16 2.45 0.18
CA ARG A 29 8.15 3.44 0.64
C ARG A 29 8.06 3.71 2.15
N ARG A 30 6.87 3.63 2.75
CA ARG A 30 6.70 3.74 4.21
C ARG A 30 7.23 2.49 4.91
N LEU A 31 6.92 1.30 4.39
CA LEU A 31 7.46 0.03 4.89
C LEU A 31 8.99 0.04 4.88
N ARG A 32 9.60 0.43 3.74
CA ARG A 32 11.06 0.55 3.63
C ARG A 32 11.67 1.59 4.56
N ARG A 33 11.01 2.72 4.82
CA ARG A 33 11.53 3.71 5.79
C ARG A 33 11.50 3.19 7.23
N LEU A 34 10.54 2.32 7.54
CA LEU A 34 10.56 1.60 8.80
C LEU A 34 11.70 0.59 8.84
N GLU A 35 12.00 -0.08 7.72
CA GLU A 35 13.20 -0.91 7.58
C GLU A 35 14.51 -0.10 7.58
N ASP A 36 14.51 1.18 7.16
CA ASP A 36 15.68 2.06 7.28
C ASP A 36 16.02 2.35 8.74
N ILE A 37 15.03 2.31 9.66
CA ILE A 37 15.31 2.27 11.11
C ILE A 37 15.97 0.93 11.49
N MET A 38 15.64 -0.15 10.78
CA MET A 38 16.31 -1.45 10.89
C MET A 38 17.64 -1.55 10.14
N ARG A 39 18.08 -0.56 9.36
CA ARG A 39 19.45 -0.49 8.80
C ARG A 39 20.53 -0.24 9.86
N MET A 40 20.14 0.02 11.10
CA MET A 40 21.03 -0.14 12.26
C MET A 40 21.31 -1.63 12.58
N ARG A 41 20.76 -2.59 11.82
CA ARG A 41 21.14 -4.01 11.94
C ARG A 41 22.52 -4.25 11.29
N PRO A 42 23.37 -5.06 11.94
CA PRO A 42 24.70 -5.39 11.43
C PRO A 42 24.70 -6.27 10.16
N VAL A 43 23.57 -6.85 9.76
CA VAL A 43 23.47 -7.77 8.61
C VAL A 43 22.31 -7.35 7.69
N PRO A 44 22.56 -7.11 6.39
CA PRO A 44 21.50 -6.85 5.42
C PRO A 44 20.60 -8.09 5.23
N LEU A 45 19.29 -7.87 5.09
CA LEU A 45 18.32 -8.94 4.81
C LEU A 45 18.56 -9.50 3.40
N THR A 46 18.46 -10.82 3.25
CA THR A 46 18.46 -11.48 1.94
C THR A 46 17.18 -11.14 1.16
N GLU A 47 17.17 -11.32 -0.17
CA GLU A 47 15.95 -11.09 -0.97
C GLU A 47 14.76 -11.92 -0.48
N GLU A 48 15.00 -13.16 -0.07
CA GLU A 48 13.96 -14.04 0.47
C GLU A 48 13.38 -13.52 1.77
N GLN A 49 14.24 -13.06 2.70
CA GLN A 49 13.80 -12.48 3.96
C GLN A 49 13.04 -11.17 3.74
N GLN A 50 13.43 -10.36 2.76
CA GLN A 50 12.70 -9.16 2.37
C GLN A 50 11.32 -9.51 1.79
N ALA A 51 11.23 -10.58 0.98
CA ALA A 51 9.98 -11.05 0.42
C ALA A 51 9.03 -11.53 1.53
N GLU A 52 9.51 -12.37 2.45
CA GLU A 52 8.73 -12.83 3.60
C GLU A 52 8.27 -11.65 4.49
N HIS A 53 9.15 -10.68 4.73
CA HIS A 53 8.83 -9.49 5.51
C HIS A 53 7.72 -8.65 4.85
N LEU A 54 7.83 -8.44 3.53
CA LEU A 54 6.82 -7.75 2.73
C LEU A 54 5.48 -8.49 2.81
N ILE A 55 5.48 -9.80 2.53
CA ILE A 55 4.29 -10.64 2.50
C ILE A 55 3.59 -10.66 3.86
N GLY A 56 4.35 -10.66 4.96
CA GLY A 56 3.83 -10.56 6.33
C GLY A 56 3.05 -9.28 6.62
N HIS A 57 3.29 -8.19 5.87
CA HIS A 57 2.57 -6.93 5.99
C HIS A 57 1.42 -6.77 4.97
N LEU A 58 1.18 -7.78 4.13
CA LEU A 58 0.05 -7.82 3.21
C LEU A 58 -1.14 -8.52 3.87
N ASP A 59 -2.34 -8.06 3.55
CA ASP A 59 -3.60 -8.63 4.03
C ASP A 59 -4.65 -8.63 2.89
N GLY A 60 -5.78 -9.30 3.09
CA GLY A 60 -6.90 -9.37 2.16
C GLY A 60 -6.49 -9.59 0.70
N VAL A 61 -7.00 -8.74 -0.22
CA VAL A 61 -6.79 -8.87 -1.67
C VAL A 61 -5.31 -8.82 -2.04
N ALA A 62 -4.49 -8.02 -1.34
CA ALA A 62 -3.06 -7.98 -1.63
C ALA A 62 -2.36 -9.29 -1.29
N ARG A 63 -2.80 -9.98 -0.23
CA ARG A 63 -2.27 -11.29 0.14
C ARG A 63 -2.77 -12.40 -0.79
N GLU A 64 -4.04 -12.40 -1.13
CA GLU A 64 -4.61 -13.29 -2.16
C GLU A 64 -3.84 -13.16 -3.48
N LYS A 65 -3.48 -11.94 -3.86
CA LYS A 65 -2.75 -11.69 -5.11
C LYS A 65 -1.33 -12.26 -5.10
N VAL A 66 -0.68 -12.31 -3.94
CA VAL A 66 0.63 -13.00 -3.82
C VAL A 66 0.46 -14.50 -3.96
N GLU A 67 -0.66 -15.09 -3.51
CA GLU A 67 -0.87 -16.53 -3.61
C GLU A 67 -0.92 -17.05 -5.05
N GLU A 68 -1.25 -16.19 -6.01
CA GLU A 68 -1.22 -16.49 -7.45
C GLU A 68 0.20 -16.66 -8.03
N LEU A 69 1.24 -16.21 -7.32
CA LEU A 69 2.63 -16.40 -7.75
C LEU A 69 3.11 -17.82 -7.45
N ASP A 70 3.99 -18.35 -8.31
CA ASP A 70 4.71 -19.60 -8.05
C ASP A 70 5.62 -19.47 -6.81
N SER A 71 5.94 -20.60 -6.18
CA SER A 71 6.75 -20.65 -4.96
C SER A 71 8.12 -19.96 -5.11
N ASP A 72 8.77 -20.08 -6.26
CA ASP A 72 10.05 -19.42 -6.53
C ASP A 72 9.89 -17.90 -6.68
N ALA A 73 8.79 -17.45 -7.30
CA ALA A 73 8.48 -16.03 -7.45
C ALA A 73 8.12 -15.39 -6.11
N LYS A 74 7.47 -16.12 -5.19
CA LYS A 74 7.17 -15.66 -3.81
C LYS A 74 8.43 -15.41 -2.98
N ARG A 75 9.53 -16.10 -3.28
CA ARG A 75 10.84 -15.92 -2.61
C ARG A 75 11.62 -14.74 -3.17
N SER A 76 11.27 -14.23 -4.34
CA SER A 76 11.92 -13.06 -4.92
C SER A 76 11.16 -11.78 -4.58
N TYR A 77 11.78 -10.93 -3.76
CA TYR A 77 11.21 -9.63 -3.40
C TYR A 77 10.86 -8.79 -4.63
N SER A 78 11.74 -8.78 -5.63
CA SER A 78 11.53 -8.01 -6.86
C SER A 78 10.34 -8.52 -7.68
N ALA A 79 10.13 -9.84 -7.74
CA ALA A 79 8.99 -10.43 -8.43
C ALA A 79 7.66 -10.09 -7.72
N VAL A 80 7.62 -10.23 -6.38
CA VAL A 80 6.44 -9.89 -5.57
C VAL A 80 6.08 -8.40 -5.72
N VAL A 81 7.06 -7.50 -5.60
CA VAL A 81 6.84 -6.06 -5.77
C VAL A 81 6.36 -5.74 -7.19
N SER A 82 6.97 -6.32 -8.21
CA SER A 82 6.58 -6.08 -9.61
C SER A 82 5.14 -6.54 -9.86
N HIS A 83 4.77 -7.71 -9.36
CA HIS A 83 3.42 -8.27 -9.52
C HIS A 83 2.35 -7.39 -8.85
N LEU A 84 2.58 -7.00 -7.59
CA LEU A 84 1.65 -6.16 -6.84
C LEU A 84 1.57 -4.74 -7.43
N THR A 85 2.68 -4.17 -7.86
CA THR A 85 2.70 -2.86 -8.54
C THR A 85 1.90 -2.91 -9.84
N ALA A 86 2.13 -3.94 -10.67
CA ALA A 86 1.38 -4.12 -11.91
C ALA A 86 -0.13 -4.24 -11.64
N PHE A 87 -0.54 -4.94 -10.58
CA PHE A 87 -1.95 -5.08 -10.27
C PHE A 87 -2.58 -3.79 -9.72
N PHE A 88 -1.99 -3.21 -8.68
CA PHE A 88 -2.57 -2.08 -7.94
C PHE A 88 -2.33 -0.71 -8.61
N GLU A 89 -1.31 -0.58 -9.46
CA GLU A 89 -0.95 0.69 -10.11
C GLU A 89 -1.07 0.64 -11.64
N SER A 90 -1.72 -0.41 -12.18
CA SER A 90 -1.97 -0.52 -13.61
C SER A 90 -2.76 0.68 -14.17
N PRO A 91 -2.56 1.03 -15.45
CA PRO A 91 -3.38 2.03 -16.14
C PRO A 91 -4.89 1.76 -16.07
N LYS A 92 -5.29 0.47 -15.98
CA LYS A 92 -6.69 0.06 -15.80
C LYS A 92 -7.28 0.57 -14.49
N GLN A 93 -6.53 0.50 -13.39
CA GLN A 93 -6.96 1.06 -12.10
C GLN A 93 -7.14 2.57 -12.17
N ARG A 94 -6.31 3.30 -12.94
CA ARG A 94 -6.48 4.75 -13.16
C ARG A 94 -7.77 5.06 -13.91
N TYR A 95 -8.11 4.26 -14.92
CA TYR A 95 -9.35 4.42 -15.66
C TYR A 95 -10.57 4.21 -14.74
N VAL A 96 -10.54 3.16 -13.91
CA VAL A 96 -11.59 2.89 -12.92
C VAL A 96 -11.66 4.01 -11.87
N ALA A 97 -10.52 4.52 -11.40
CA ALA A 97 -10.47 5.64 -10.47
C ALA A 97 -11.05 6.92 -11.08
N ARG A 98 -10.77 7.22 -12.35
CA ARG A 98 -11.36 8.34 -13.10
C ARG A 98 -12.87 8.19 -13.24
N GLN A 99 -13.35 6.98 -13.52
CA GLN A 99 -14.78 6.70 -13.60
C GLN A 99 -15.47 6.85 -12.23
N LYS A 100 -14.85 6.38 -11.15
CA LYS A 100 -15.37 6.59 -9.78
C LYS A 100 -15.35 8.07 -9.39
N LEU A 101 -14.33 8.81 -9.80
CA LEU A 101 -14.22 10.25 -9.56
C LEU A 101 -15.32 11.02 -10.32
N SER A 102 -15.59 10.68 -11.59
CA SER A 102 -16.64 11.36 -12.38
C SER A 102 -18.04 11.11 -11.83
N ALA A 103 -18.28 9.94 -11.23
CA ALA A 103 -19.54 9.61 -10.56
C ALA A 103 -19.59 10.06 -9.08
N CYS A 104 -18.50 10.59 -8.53
CA CYS A 104 -18.41 10.89 -7.09
C CYS A 104 -19.30 12.10 -6.74
N ARG A 105 -20.29 11.86 -5.86
CA ARG A 105 -21.15 12.90 -5.29
C ARG A 105 -21.21 12.75 -3.77
N GLN A 106 -21.49 13.84 -3.09
CA GLN A 106 -21.70 13.82 -1.64
C GLN A 106 -23.02 13.11 -1.35
N GLU A 107 -22.98 12.10 -0.50
CA GLU A 107 -24.19 11.36 -0.12
C GLU A 107 -25.01 12.14 0.92
N PRO A 108 -26.34 11.99 0.95
CA PRO A 108 -27.18 12.59 1.99
C PRO A 108 -26.74 12.13 3.39
N GLY A 109 -26.33 13.06 4.25
CA GLY A 109 -25.84 12.78 5.60
C GLY A 109 -24.32 12.56 5.71
N GLU A 110 -23.58 12.62 4.61
CA GLU A 110 -22.11 12.62 4.63
C GLU A 110 -21.58 14.00 5.03
N SER A 111 -20.62 14.05 5.96
CA SER A 111 -19.95 15.30 6.32
C SER A 111 -19.08 15.81 5.17
N CYS A 112 -18.96 17.13 5.03
CA CYS A 112 -18.15 17.74 3.97
C CYS A 112 -16.66 17.32 4.05
N THR A 113 -16.14 17.09 5.26
CA THR A 113 -14.75 16.65 5.46
C THR A 113 -14.55 15.20 5.01
N THR A 114 -15.50 14.31 5.32
CA THR A 114 -15.49 12.92 4.82
C THR A 114 -15.51 12.88 3.30
N PHE A 115 -16.42 13.66 2.69
CA PHE A 115 -16.53 13.76 1.24
C PHE A 115 -15.24 14.30 0.60
N ALA A 116 -14.68 15.40 1.12
CA ALA A 116 -13.45 15.99 0.61
C ALA A 116 -12.25 15.03 0.66
N ASN A 117 -12.12 14.26 1.75
CA ASN A 117 -11.08 13.24 1.85
C ASN A 117 -11.27 12.15 0.79
N ARG A 118 -12.51 11.70 0.56
CA ARG A 118 -12.84 10.69 -0.46
C ARG A 118 -12.49 11.18 -1.87
N VAL A 119 -12.87 12.41 -2.21
CA VAL A 119 -12.51 13.06 -3.48
C VAL A 119 -10.99 13.18 -3.63
N LEU A 120 -10.29 13.63 -2.59
CA LEU A 120 -8.83 13.74 -2.60
C LEU A 120 -8.14 12.39 -2.88
N HIS A 121 -8.63 11.30 -2.28
CA HIS A 121 -8.12 9.96 -2.52
C HIS A 121 -8.39 9.49 -3.96
N LEU A 122 -9.59 9.74 -4.49
CA LEU A 122 -9.95 9.40 -5.87
C LEU A 122 -9.11 10.17 -6.89
N VAL A 123 -8.88 11.47 -6.67
CA VAL A 123 -8.00 12.30 -7.51
C VAL A 123 -6.59 11.72 -7.52
N ARG A 124 -6.00 11.43 -6.35
CA ARG A 124 -4.67 10.84 -6.25
C ARG A 124 -4.55 9.50 -6.99
N ALA A 125 -5.59 8.68 -6.97
CA ALA A 125 -5.63 7.41 -7.71
C ALA A 125 -5.86 7.60 -9.22
N ALA A 126 -6.59 8.64 -9.63
CA ALA A 126 -6.84 8.96 -11.03
C ALA A 126 -5.63 9.59 -11.74
N THR A 127 -4.75 10.24 -10.97
CA THR A 127 -3.56 10.96 -11.45
C THR A 127 -2.24 10.27 -11.10
N SER A 128 -2.26 9.08 -10.47
CA SER A 128 -1.04 8.33 -10.19
C SER A 128 -0.39 7.82 -11.48
N GLY A 129 0.93 7.97 -11.60
CA GLY A 129 1.70 7.68 -12.80
C GLY A 129 2.84 8.67 -12.96
#